data_AF-A0A3N5PC89-F1
#
_entry.id   AF-A0A3N5PC89-F1
#
_cell.length_a   1.000
_cell.length_b   1.000
_cell.length_c   1.000
_cell.angle_alpha   90.00
_cell.angle_beta   90.00
_cell.angle_gamma   90.00
#
_symmetry.space_group_name_H-M   'P 1'
#
loop_
_entity.id
_entity.type
_entity.pdbx_description
1 polymer ?
#
loop_
_entity_poly.entity_id
_entity_poly.type
_entity_poly.pdbx_seq_one_letter_code
_entity_poly.pdbx_strand_id
1 'polypeptide(L)'
;TLLPDPMGTLEALKVLKAEGLVVLCYTSDDPIMAMRLKDAGADAVMPAGSPIGSGQGVLNPWNIRIILEQLKAGDEKYPIIVDAGVGTASDVTIAMELGADGVLLNTGIAGAKEAVAMARAMKLAVESGYFARRAGRIPRKLYATASSPIEGVIGAKE
;
A
#
# COMPACT_ATOMS: atom_id res chain seq x y z
N THR A 1 4.85 -20.34 7.87
CA THR A 1 4.54 -18.93 7.54
C THR A 1 3.46 -18.93 6.46
N LEU A 2 2.54 -17.96 6.43
CA LEU A 2 1.52 -17.80 5.37
C LEU A 2 2.05 -16.94 4.21
N LEU A 3 3.37 -16.86 4.04
CA LEU A 3 3.99 -16.22 2.89
C LEU A 3 3.82 -17.11 1.65
N PRO A 4 3.63 -16.52 0.47
CA PRO A 4 3.43 -17.28 -0.75
C PRO A 4 4.71 -17.99 -1.18
N ASP A 5 4.57 -19.15 -1.83
CA ASP A 5 5.65 -19.72 -2.63
C ASP A 5 5.81 -18.89 -3.92
N PRO A 6 6.93 -18.19 -4.13
CA PRO A 6 7.11 -17.32 -5.29
C PRO A 6 7.02 -18.07 -6.62
N MET A 7 7.60 -19.27 -6.70
CA MET A 7 7.65 -20.03 -7.94
C MET A 7 6.31 -20.71 -8.22
N GLY A 8 5.70 -21.32 -7.19
CA GLY A 8 4.35 -21.88 -7.31
C GLY A 8 3.32 -20.84 -7.75
N THR A 9 3.43 -19.59 -7.25
CA THR A 9 2.55 -18.49 -7.68
C THR A 9 2.75 -18.13 -9.15
N LEU A 10 4.01 -18.05 -9.61
CA LEU A 10 4.33 -17.75 -11.01
C LEU A 10 3.87 -18.84 -11.98
N GLU A 11 4.00 -20.10 -11.58
CA GLU A 11 3.55 -21.25 -12.36
C GLU A 11 2.02 -21.27 -12.48
N ALA A 12 1.31 -21.10 -11.36
CA ALA A 12 -0.14 -21.03 -11.34
C ALA A 12 -0.66 -19.85 -12.17
N LEU A 13 -0.02 -18.68 -12.09
CA LEU A 13 -0.36 -17.51 -12.91
C LEU A 13 -0.38 -17.86 -14.40
N LYS A 14 0.68 -18.50 -14.91
CA LYS A 14 0.79 -18.84 -16.34
C LYS A 14 -0.34 -19.77 -16.79
N VAL A 15 -0.71 -20.75 -15.96
CA VAL A 15 -1.83 -21.66 -16.24
C VAL A 15 -3.15 -20.88 -16.29
N LEU A 16 -3.45 -20.09 -15.26
CA LEU A 16 -4.70 -19.33 -15.17
C LEU A 16 -4.82 -18.28 -16.29
N LYS A 17 -3.71 -17.67 -16.71
CA LYS A 17 -3.70 -16.75 -17.87
C LYS A 17 -3.91 -17.49 -19.19
N ALA A 18 -3.37 -18.69 -19.37
CA ALA A 18 -3.65 -19.51 -20.55
C ALA A 18 -5.13 -19.90 -20.65
N GLU A 19 -5.82 -20.01 -19.51
CA GLU A 19 -7.27 -20.22 -19.43
C GLU A 19 -8.11 -18.94 -19.64
N GLY A 20 -7.46 -17.78 -19.85
CA GLY A 20 -8.13 -16.51 -20.10
C GLY A 20 -8.70 -15.84 -18.85
N LEU A 21 -8.26 -16.24 -17.66
CA LEU A 21 -8.72 -15.65 -16.41
C LEU A 21 -8.06 -14.28 -16.14
N VAL A 22 -8.76 -13.47 -15.34
CA VAL A 22 -8.21 -12.28 -14.69
C VAL A 22 -7.54 -12.74 -13.40
N VAL A 23 -6.24 -12.51 -13.27
CA VAL A 23 -5.41 -13.05 -12.19
C VAL A 23 -4.75 -11.91 -11.43
N LEU A 24 -5.13 -11.77 -10.16
CA LEU A 24 -4.50 -10.86 -9.22
C LEU A 24 -3.58 -11.68 -8.32
N CYS A 25 -2.27 -11.42 -8.35
CA CYS A 25 -1.29 -12.27 -7.67
C CYS A 25 -0.92 -11.72 -6.29
N TYR A 26 -1.23 -12.49 -5.24
CA TYR A 26 -0.66 -12.29 -3.91
C TYR A 26 0.84 -12.62 -3.93
N THR A 27 1.69 -11.73 -3.41
CA THR A 27 3.15 -11.91 -3.40
C THR A 27 3.77 -11.34 -2.11
N SER A 28 5.01 -11.71 -1.81
CA SER A 28 5.83 -11.00 -0.82
C SER A 28 6.15 -9.57 -1.28
N ASP A 29 6.81 -8.80 -0.42
CA ASP A 29 7.34 -7.47 -0.74
C ASP A 29 8.64 -7.52 -1.58
N ASP A 30 8.90 -8.58 -2.36
CA ASP A 30 10.06 -8.66 -3.25
C ASP A 30 9.77 -7.95 -4.60
N PRO A 31 10.49 -6.86 -4.93
CA PRO A 31 10.30 -6.15 -6.19
C PRO A 31 10.59 -6.98 -7.44
N ILE A 32 11.56 -7.89 -7.38
CA ILE A 32 11.92 -8.74 -8.51
C ILE A 32 10.79 -9.73 -8.80
N MET A 33 10.22 -10.34 -7.76
CA MET A 33 9.10 -11.25 -7.93
C MET A 33 7.86 -10.52 -8.44
N ALA A 34 7.57 -9.33 -7.90
CA ALA A 34 6.48 -8.48 -8.37
C ALA A 34 6.59 -8.18 -9.88
N MET A 35 7.79 -7.84 -10.36
CA MET A 35 8.04 -7.61 -11.79
C MET A 35 7.81 -8.88 -12.61
N ARG A 36 8.34 -10.02 -12.17
CA ARG A 36 8.14 -11.31 -12.86
C ARG A 36 6.66 -11.69 -12.99
N LEU A 37 5.84 -11.38 -11.99
CA LEU A 37 4.39 -11.62 -12.06
C LEU A 37 3.72 -10.72 -13.09
N LYS A 38 4.06 -9.43 -13.12
CA LYS A 38 3.56 -8.50 -14.14
C LYS A 38 3.97 -8.95 -15.55
N ASP A 39 5.25 -9.29 -15.75
CA ASP A 39 5.78 -9.74 -17.05
C ASP A 39 5.15 -11.05 -17.53
N ALA A 40 4.76 -11.92 -16.59
CA ALA A 40 4.02 -13.15 -16.89
C ALA A 40 2.52 -12.93 -17.15
N GLY A 41 2.04 -11.69 -17.09
CA GLY A 41 0.68 -11.31 -17.48
C GLY A 41 -0.33 -11.21 -16.33
N ALA A 42 0.11 -11.06 -15.09
CA ALA A 42 -0.80 -10.76 -13.98
C ALA A 42 -1.57 -9.44 -14.24
N ASP A 43 -2.87 -9.42 -13.93
CA ASP A 43 -3.73 -8.24 -14.11
C ASP A 43 -3.63 -7.24 -12.95
N ALA A 44 -3.15 -7.71 -11.79
CA ALA A 44 -2.66 -6.87 -10.70
C ALA A 44 -1.63 -7.64 -9.86
N VAL A 45 -0.77 -6.90 -9.17
CA VAL A 45 0.12 -7.47 -8.14
C VAL A 45 -0.32 -6.98 -6.77
N MET A 46 -0.36 -7.90 -5.82
CA MET A 46 -0.83 -7.65 -4.46
C MET A 46 0.26 -7.95 -3.44
N PRO A 47 1.21 -7.03 -3.19
CA PRO A 47 2.30 -7.27 -2.26
C PRO A 47 1.84 -7.25 -0.80
N ALA A 48 2.37 -8.19 -0.02
CA ALA A 48 2.09 -8.32 1.40
C ALA A 48 2.66 -7.15 2.23
N GLY A 49 1.86 -6.51 3.08
CA GLY A 49 2.36 -5.52 4.05
C GLY A 49 3.13 -6.18 5.22
N SER A 50 2.57 -7.26 5.75
CA SER A 50 3.16 -8.15 6.74
C SER A 50 2.47 -9.53 6.67
N PRO A 51 2.91 -10.55 7.44
CA PRO A 51 2.27 -11.87 7.41
C PRO A 51 0.75 -11.81 7.65
N ILE A 52 -0.01 -12.65 6.93
CA ILE A 52 -1.47 -12.70 7.02
C ILE A 52 -1.93 -12.88 8.47
N GLY A 53 -2.88 -12.02 8.88
CA GLY A 53 -3.47 -12.06 10.21
C GLY A 53 -2.60 -11.50 11.34
N SER A 54 -1.38 -11.01 11.06
CA SER A 54 -0.50 -10.50 12.12
C SER A 54 -0.87 -9.12 12.65
N GLY A 55 -1.53 -8.29 11.84
CA GLY A 55 -1.92 -6.93 12.22
C GLY A 55 -0.75 -5.96 12.42
N GLN A 56 0.41 -6.22 11.80
CA GLN A 56 1.63 -5.42 11.96
C GLN A 56 1.75 -4.26 10.96
N GLY A 57 0.81 -4.13 10.02
CA GLY A 57 0.79 -3.08 9.02
C GLY A 57 1.82 -3.28 7.91
N VAL A 58 2.37 -2.19 7.40
CA VAL A 58 3.40 -2.21 6.34
C VAL A 58 4.78 -2.21 7.00
N LEU A 59 5.41 -3.38 7.11
CA LEU A 59 6.71 -3.51 7.77
C LEU A 59 7.86 -2.92 6.95
N ASN A 60 7.77 -3.00 5.62
CA ASN A 60 8.80 -2.55 4.72
C ASN A 60 8.24 -1.56 3.66
N PRO A 61 8.00 -0.29 4.05
CA PRO A 61 7.43 0.69 3.15
C PRO A 61 8.33 0.99 1.93
N TRP A 62 9.63 0.74 2.03
CA TRP A 62 10.59 1.00 0.96
C TRP A 62 10.46 -0.01 -0.17
N ASN A 63 10.34 -1.30 0.14
CA ASN A 63 10.10 -2.31 -0.90
C ASN A 63 8.76 -2.09 -1.59
N ILE A 64 7.69 -1.80 -0.83
CA ILE A 64 6.39 -1.45 -1.40
C ILE A 64 6.52 -0.25 -2.34
N ARG A 65 7.28 0.78 -1.96
CA ARG A 65 7.53 1.94 -2.81
C ARG A 65 8.26 1.58 -4.10
N ILE A 66 9.29 0.73 -4.03
CA ILE A 66 10.02 0.25 -5.21
C ILE A 66 9.09 -0.54 -6.14
N ILE A 67 8.26 -1.44 -5.60
CA ILE A 67 7.24 -2.18 -6.37
C ILE A 67 6.31 -1.21 -7.09
N LEU A 68 5.77 -0.22 -6.37
CA LEU A 68 4.88 0.79 -6.93
C LEU A 68 5.52 1.55 -8.09
N GLU A 69 6.76 2.01 -7.92
CA GLU A 69 7.49 2.75 -8.96
C GLU A 69 7.84 1.88 -10.17
N GLN A 70 8.35 0.68 -9.94
CA GLN A 70 8.77 -0.22 -11.01
C GLN A 70 7.59 -0.76 -11.82
N LEU A 71 6.54 -1.23 -11.15
CA LEU A 71 5.37 -1.79 -11.83
C LEU A 71 4.53 -0.72 -12.53
N LYS A 72 4.58 0.54 -12.10
CA LYS A 72 3.90 1.64 -12.83
C LYS A 72 4.78 2.27 -13.92
N ALA A 73 6.07 1.97 -13.96
CA ALA A 73 6.94 2.44 -15.03
C ALA A 73 6.46 1.89 -16.39
N GLY A 74 6.09 2.79 -17.30
CA GLY A 74 5.55 2.43 -18.63
C GLY A 74 4.09 1.99 -18.64
N ASP A 75 3.44 1.85 -17.49
CA ASP A 75 2.02 1.52 -17.36
C ASP A 75 1.45 2.08 -16.05
N GLU A 76 1.16 3.39 -16.05
CA GLU A 76 0.73 4.11 -14.84
C GLU A 76 -0.58 3.57 -14.23
N LYS A 77 -1.39 2.90 -15.05
CA LYS A 77 -2.69 2.35 -14.68
C LYS A 77 -2.62 0.92 -14.16
N TYR A 78 -1.44 0.29 -14.17
CA TYR A 78 -1.26 -1.06 -13.63
C TYR A 78 -1.68 -1.09 -12.15
N PRO A 79 -2.67 -1.92 -11.74
CA PRO A 79 -3.19 -1.93 -10.38
C PRO A 79 -2.22 -2.63 -9.41
N ILE A 80 -1.98 -1.98 -8.28
CA ILE A 80 -1.14 -2.52 -7.19
C ILE A 80 -1.90 -2.34 -5.88
N ILE A 81 -2.22 -3.47 -5.24
CA ILE A 81 -3.08 -3.52 -4.05
C ILE A 81 -2.25 -4.03 -2.88
N VAL A 82 -2.03 -3.21 -1.84
CA VAL A 82 -1.36 -3.74 -0.64
C VAL A 82 -2.31 -4.72 0.04
N ASP A 83 -1.87 -5.96 0.20
CA ASP A 83 -2.65 -7.04 0.79
C ASP A 83 -1.98 -7.51 2.08
N ALA A 84 -2.77 -8.14 2.96
CA ALA A 84 -2.33 -8.78 4.19
C ALA A 84 -1.63 -7.85 5.21
N GLY A 85 -1.67 -8.27 6.46
CA GLY A 85 -0.86 -7.65 7.52
C GLY A 85 -1.43 -6.38 8.16
N VAL A 86 -2.35 -5.66 7.50
CA VAL A 86 -3.04 -4.49 8.06
C VAL A 86 -3.80 -4.85 9.36
N GLY A 87 -3.55 -4.10 10.42
CA GLY A 87 -4.24 -4.25 11.71
C GLY A 87 -5.21 -3.12 12.04
N THR A 88 -4.92 -1.89 11.60
CA THR A 88 -5.73 -0.71 11.91
C THR A 88 -5.74 0.34 10.80
N ALA A 89 -6.52 1.40 10.99
CA ALA A 89 -6.73 2.49 10.03
C ALA A 89 -5.43 3.21 9.60
N SER A 90 -4.46 3.39 10.51
CA SER A 90 -3.18 4.02 10.15
C SER A 90 -2.40 3.22 9.11
N ASP A 91 -2.47 1.88 9.16
CA ASP A 91 -1.73 1.01 8.25
C ASP A 91 -2.28 1.14 6.82
N VAL A 92 -3.61 1.16 6.70
CA VAL A 92 -4.31 1.43 5.43
C VAL A 92 -3.95 2.80 4.90
N THR A 93 -3.93 3.82 5.77
CA THR A 93 -3.57 5.18 5.39
C THR A 93 -2.14 5.24 4.83
N ILE A 94 -1.18 4.59 5.51
CA ILE A 94 0.21 4.51 5.06
C ILE A 94 0.32 3.82 3.70
N ALA A 95 -0.36 2.69 3.49
CA ALA A 95 -0.34 1.98 2.21
C ALA A 95 -0.84 2.88 1.05
N MET A 96 -1.94 3.61 1.27
CA MET A 96 -2.46 4.55 0.27
C MET A 96 -1.55 5.77 0.08
N GLU A 97 -0.94 6.30 1.15
CA GLU A 97 0.05 7.40 1.08
C GLU A 97 1.30 7.01 0.29
N LEU A 98 1.72 5.74 0.31
CA LEU A 98 2.84 5.25 -0.51
C LEU A 98 2.50 5.26 -2.01
N GLY A 99 1.21 5.19 -2.35
CA GLY A 99 0.69 5.22 -3.71
C GLY A 99 0.05 3.92 -4.19
N ALA A 100 -0.33 3.01 -3.27
CA ALA A 100 -1.14 1.86 -3.62
C ALA A 100 -2.49 2.29 -4.23
N ASP A 101 -2.99 1.51 -5.18
CA ASP A 101 -4.29 1.76 -5.81
C ASP A 101 -5.45 1.28 -4.93
N GLY A 102 -5.16 0.38 -3.98
CA GLY A 102 -6.11 -0.09 -2.98
C GLY A 102 -5.43 -0.89 -1.88
N VAL A 103 -6.24 -1.31 -0.92
CA VAL A 103 -5.84 -2.21 0.17
C VAL A 103 -6.84 -3.35 0.28
N LEU A 104 -6.35 -4.58 0.31
CA LEU A 104 -7.14 -5.78 0.59
C LEU A 104 -6.87 -6.21 2.04
N LEU A 105 -7.94 -6.39 2.82
CA LEU A 105 -7.83 -6.78 4.23
C LEU A 105 -9.02 -7.63 4.68
N ASN A 106 -8.78 -8.45 5.70
CA ASN A 106 -9.81 -9.28 6.34
C ASN A 106 -9.70 -9.22 7.87
N THR A 107 -8.63 -9.81 8.43
CA THR A 107 -8.46 -9.97 9.90
C THR A 107 -8.54 -8.66 10.66
N GLY A 108 -8.03 -7.55 10.12
CA GLY A 108 -8.11 -6.23 10.76
C GLY A 108 -9.54 -5.75 11.04
N ILE A 109 -10.54 -6.15 10.22
CA ILE A 109 -11.96 -5.87 10.46
C ILE A 109 -12.60 -7.03 11.21
N ALA A 110 -12.49 -8.26 10.69
CA ALA A 110 -13.20 -9.42 11.20
C ALA A 110 -12.78 -9.80 12.64
N GLY A 111 -11.53 -9.53 13.01
CA GLY A 111 -10.99 -9.78 14.35
C GLY A 111 -11.14 -8.59 15.32
N ALA A 112 -11.73 -7.47 14.89
CA ALA A 112 -11.92 -6.32 15.76
C ALA A 112 -13.07 -6.56 16.76
N LYS A 113 -12.96 -5.96 17.97
CA LYS A 113 -14.03 -5.99 18.97
C LYS A 113 -15.36 -5.46 18.42
N GLU A 114 -15.29 -4.40 17.61
CA GLU A 114 -16.42 -3.75 16.96
C GLU A 114 -16.19 -3.71 15.43
N ALA A 115 -16.49 -4.81 14.75
CA ALA A 115 -16.16 -5.00 13.34
C ALA A 115 -16.76 -3.92 12.42
N VAL A 116 -18.02 -3.52 12.63
CA VAL A 116 -18.69 -2.49 11.81
C VAL A 116 -18.04 -1.11 12.00
N ALA A 117 -17.67 -0.78 13.24
CA ALA A 117 -16.95 0.46 13.53
C ALA A 117 -15.56 0.45 12.88
N MET A 118 -14.86 -0.69 12.94
CA MET A 118 -13.56 -0.84 12.30
C MET A 118 -13.66 -0.76 10.77
N ALA A 119 -14.66 -1.38 10.14
CA ALA A 119 -14.90 -1.25 8.71
C ALA A 119 -15.10 0.21 8.29
N ARG A 120 -15.84 1.00 9.09
CA ARG A 120 -15.98 2.45 8.87
C ARG A 120 -14.63 3.18 8.99
N ALA A 121 -13.81 2.83 9.98
CA ALA A 121 -12.49 3.42 10.15
C ALA A 121 -11.56 3.10 8.97
N MET A 122 -11.54 1.85 8.49
CA MET A 122 -10.75 1.43 7.33
C MET A 122 -11.19 2.17 6.05
N LYS A 123 -12.49 2.38 5.85
CA LYS A 123 -13.00 3.19 4.73
C LYS A 123 -12.43 4.62 4.77
N LEU A 124 -12.53 5.29 5.91
CA LEU A 124 -12.02 6.66 6.08
C LEU A 124 -10.49 6.73 5.89
N ALA A 125 -9.77 5.68 6.31
CA ALA A 125 -8.34 5.58 6.10
C ALA A 125 -7.95 5.49 4.62
N VAL A 126 -8.69 4.71 3.82
CA VAL A 126 -8.47 4.65 2.35
C VAL A 126 -8.64 6.03 1.74
N GLU A 127 -9.75 6.71 2.04
CA GLU A 127 -10.05 8.05 1.53
C GLU A 127 -8.97 9.05 1.97
N SER A 128 -8.59 9.05 3.25
CA SER A 128 -7.57 9.93 3.80
C SER A 128 -6.22 9.77 3.10
N GLY A 129 -5.73 8.53 2.99
CA GLY A 129 -4.43 8.27 2.35
C GLY A 129 -4.43 8.56 0.85
N TYR A 130 -5.54 8.27 0.15
CA TYR A 130 -5.73 8.63 -1.26
C TYR A 130 -5.60 10.15 -1.47
N PHE A 131 -6.32 10.94 -0.68
CA PHE A 131 -6.26 12.40 -0.79
C PHE A 131 -4.89 12.94 -0.34
N ALA A 132 -4.30 12.42 0.74
CA ALA A 132 -2.99 12.84 1.23
C ALA A 132 -1.87 12.62 0.18
N ARG A 133 -1.88 11.47 -0.51
CA ARG A 133 -0.94 11.19 -1.60
C ARG A 133 -1.04 12.23 -2.72
N ARG A 134 -2.26 12.56 -3.13
CA ARG A 134 -2.54 13.48 -4.26
C ARG A 134 -2.35 14.94 -3.90
N ALA A 135 -2.59 15.30 -2.64
CA ALA A 135 -2.37 16.66 -2.14
C ALA A 135 -0.87 17.01 -2.08
N GLY A 136 0.03 16.02 -2.04
CA GLY A 136 1.46 16.24 -1.98
C GLY A 136 1.90 16.76 -0.62
N ARG A 137 2.13 15.86 0.34
CA ARG A 137 2.60 16.24 1.69
C ARG A 137 3.89 17.08 1.63
N ILE A 138 4.06 17.95 2.63
CA ILE A 138 5.32 18.67 2.83
C ILE A 138 6.51 17.70 3.03
N PRO A 139 7.73 18.07 2.61
CA PRO A 139 8.91 17.28 2.86
C PRO A 139 9.20 17.18 4.36
N ARG A 140 9.70 16.02 4.80
CA ARG A 140 10.21 15.87 6.17
C ARG A 140 11.53 16.64 6.28
N LYS A 141 11.62 17.53 7.27
CA LYS A 141 12.83 18.29 7.59
C LYS A 141 13.40 17.76 8.91
N LEU A 142 14.73 17.77 9.03
CA LEU A 142 15.40 17.43 10.29
C LEU A 142 15.20 18.51 11.36
N TYR A 143 15.17 19.78 10.94
CA TYR A 143 15.00 20.93 11.82
C TYR A 143 13.70 21.67 11.52
N ALA A 144 13.06 22.19 12.57
CA ALA A 144 11.87 23.01 12.44
C ALA A 144 12.20 24.35 11.75
N THR A 145 11.32 24.78 10.86
CA THR A 145 11.32 26.14 10.32
C THR A 145 9.96 26.75 10.68
N ALA A 146 9.92 27.98 11.18
CA ALA A 146 8.65 28.66 11.42
C ALA A 146 7.84 28.71 10.12
N SER A 147 6.60 28.23 10.16
CA SER A 147 5.70 28.19 9.00
C SER A 147 4.80 29.43 8.91
N SER A 148 4.79 30.27 9.95
CA SER A 148 4.01 31.50 10.00
C SER A 148 4.84 32.67 9.46
N PRO A 149 4.26 33.58 8.66
CA PRO A 149 4.93 34.82 8.27
C PRO A 149 5.30 35.63 9.52
N ILE A 150 6.54 36.12 9.56
CA ILE A 150 6.97 37.11 10.55
C ILE A 150 6.54 38.54 10.16
N GLU A 151 6.23 38.75 8.87
CA GLU A 151 5.67 40.00 8.37
C GLU A 151 4.24 40.19 8.89
N GLY A 152 3.99 41.33 9.56
CA GLY A 152 2.67 41.69 10.10
C GLY A 152 2.42 41.26 11.55
N VAL A 153 3.39 40.66 12.24
CA VAL A 153 3.26 40.32 13.67
C VAL A 153 3.48 41.57 14.52
N ILE A 154 2.43 42.03 15.21
CA ILE A 154 2.51 43.14 16.16
C ILE A 154 3.40 42.69 17.34
N GLY A 155 4.64 43.18 17.39
CA GLY A 155 5.59 42.92 18.48
C GLY A 155 6.94 42.31 18.10
N ALA A 156 7.20 42.02 16.82
CA ALA A 156 8.55 41.68 16.38
C ALA A 156 9.42 42.95 16.42
N LYS A 157 10.29 43.08 17.42
CA LYS A 157 11.31 44.13 17.45
C LYS A 157 12.35 43.86 16.37
N GLU A 158 12.74 44.93 15.66
CA GLU A 158 13.87 44.98 14.72
C GLU A 158 15.17 44.46 15.34
#